data_AF-A0A355EUC9-F1
#
_entry.id   AF-A0A355EUC9-F1
#
_cell.length_a   1.000
_cell.length_b   1.000
_cell.length_c   1.000
_cell.angle_alpha   90.00
_cell.angle_beta   90.00
_cell.angle_gamma   90.00
#
_symmetry.space_group_name_H-M   'P 1'
#
loop_
_entity.id
_entity.type
_entity.pdbx_description
1 polymer ?
#
loop_
_entity_poly.entity_id
_entity_poly.type
_entity_poly.pdbx_seq_one_letter_code
_entity_poly.pdbx_strand_id
1 'polypeptide(L)' 'ETAGDGTTALALASGQPFDLILLDVMLPGGSGFDVCRDLRQRGVQVPILMLTAR' A
#
# COMPACT_ATOMS: atom_id res chain seq x y z
N GLU A 1 5.74 10.66 2.54
CA GLU A 1 4.43 10.87 1.88
C GLU A 1 3.37 9.97 2.51
N THR A 2 2.09 10.35 2.39
CA THR A 2 0.93 9.58 2.88
C THR A 2 -0.19 9.53 1.83
N ALA A 3 -1.03 8.50 1.91
CA ALA A 3 -2.22 8.33 1.07
C ALA A 3 -3.41 7.91 1.94
N GLY A 4 -4.60 8.42 1.62
CA GLY A 4 -5.85 8.11 2.33
C GLY A 4 -6.67 6.98 1.69
N ASP A 5 -6.27 6.50 0.52
CA ASP A 5 -6.98 5.50 -0.27
C ASP A 5 -5.99 4.63 -1.08
N GLY A 6 -6.46 3.47 -1.54
CA GLY A 6 -5.63 2.51 -2.24
C GLY A 6 -5.13 2.99 -3.62
N THR A 7 -5.89 3.81 -4.32
CA THR A 7 -5.51 4.31 -5.67
C THR A 7 -4.32 5.25 -5.56
N THR A 8 -4.39 6.19 -4.62
CA THR A 8 -3.31 7.13 -4.34
C THR A 8 -2.08 6.40 -3.81
N ALA A 9 -2.27 5.41 -2.93
CA ALA A 9 -1.18 4.59 -2.39
C ALA A 9 -0.42 3.83 -3.51
N LEU A 10 -1.14 3.24 -4.47
CA LEU A 10 -0.54 2.55 -5.62
C LEU A 10 0.30 3.49 -6.50
N ALA A 11 -0.21 4.70 -6.75
CA ALA A 11 0.50 5.68 -7.56
C ALA A 11 1.81 6.12 -6.88
N LEU A 12 1.77 6.44 -5.58
CA LEU A 12 2.95 6.86 -4.82
C LEU A 12 4.00 5.74 -4.72
N ALA A 13 3.58 4.54 -4.31
CA ALA A 13 4.49 3.41 -4.09
C ALA A 13 5.10 2.85 -5.40
N SER A 14 4.51 3.16 -6.56
CA SER A 14 5.09 2.81 -7.86
C SER A 14 6.07 3.86 -8.39
N GLY A 15 5.96 5.12 -7.94
CA GLY A 15 6.70 6.26 -8.50
C GLY A 15 7.92 6.71 -7.70
N GLN A 16 8.04 6.28 -6.43
CA GLN A 16 9.12 6.71 -5.54
C GLN A 16 9.71 5.54 -4.76
N PRO A 17 11.04 5.53 -4.50
CA PRO A 17 11.65 4.54 -3.64
C PRO A 17 11.28 4.82 -2.19
N PHE A 18 10.57 3.87 -1.57
CA PHE A 18 10.35 3.81 -0.13
C PHE A 18 11.14 2.65 0.45
N ASP A 19 11.68 2.82 1.65
CA ASP A 19 12.34 1.73 2.38
C ASP A 19 11.35 0.82 3.12
N LEU A 20 10.15 1.33 3.42
CA LEU A 20 9.07 0.65 4.12
C LEU A 20 7.72 1.30 3.79
N ILE A 21 6.67 0.48 3.68
CA ILE A 21 5.28 0.93 3.57
C ILE A 21 4.52 0.47 4.81
N LEU A 22 3.85 1.41 5.48
CA LEU A 22 2.82 1.13 6.49
C LEU A 22 1.46 1.15 5.78
N LEU A 23 0.71 0.05 5.86
CA LEU A 23 -0.53 -0.11 5.11
C LEU A 23 -1.67 -0.56 6.02
N ASP A 24 -2.71 0.26 6.13
CA ASP A 24 -3.94 -0.16 6.82
C ASP A 24 -4.68 -1.23 6.00
N VAL A 25 -5.17 -2.26 6.67
CA VAL A 25 -6.00 -3.30 6.05
C VAL A 25 -7.38 -2.76 5.69
N MET A 26 -7.93 -1.83 6.48
CA MET A 26 -9.20 -1.18 6.22
C MET A 26 -8.96 0.18 5.55
N LEU A 27 -9.14 0.22 4.23
CA LEU A 27 -9.05 1.47 3.46
C LEU A 27 -10.44 1.91 2.98
N PRO A 28 -10.69 3.22 2.86
CA PRO A 28 -11.84 3.71 2.13
C PRO A 28 -11.83 3.17 0.68
N GLY A 29 -12.90 2.47 0.30
CA GLY A 29 -13.09 1.98 -1.08
C GLY A 29 -12.30 0.71 -1.44
N GLY A 30 -11.66 0.02 -0.50
CA GLY A 30 -10.98 -1.26 -0.78
C GLY A 30 -10.24 -1.86 0.41
N SER A 31 -9.50 -2.94 0.19
CA SER A 31 -8.65 -3.56 1.22
C SER A 31 -7.17 -3.23 1.00
N GLY A 32 -6.42 -3.01 2.09
CA GLY A 32 -4.96 -2.96 2.06
C GLY A 32 -4.32 -4.22 1.48
N PHE A 33 -4.99 -5.38 1.56
CA PHE A 33 -4.52 -6.60 0.88
C PHE A 33 -4.55 -6.49 -0.63
N ASP A 34 -5.54 -5.80 -1.20
CA ASP A 34 -5.64 -5.61 -2.65
C ASP A 34 -4.54 -4.67 -3.13
N VAL A 35 -4.29 -3.58 -2.40
CA VAL A 35 -3.16 -2.67 -2.66
C VAL A 35 -1.83 -3.43 -2.62
N CYS A 36 -1.60 -4.24 -1.59
CA CYS A 36 -0.38 -5.04 -1.46
C CYS A 36 -0.23 -6.01 -2.65
N ARG A 37 -1.30 -6.73 -3.02
CA ARG A 37 -1.28 -7.64 -4.17
C ARG A 37 -0.91 -6.92 -5.46
N ASP A 38 -1.51 -5.77 -5.73
CA ASP A 38 -1.24 -4.98 -6.93
C ASP A 38 0.20 -4.45 -6.96
N LEU A 39 0.71 -3.98 -5.82
CA LEU A 39 2.12 -3.57 -5.69
C LEU A 39 3.08 -4.73 -6.02
N ARG A 40 2.79 -5.93 -5.50
CA ARG A 40 3.61 -7.12 -5.80
C ARG A 40 3.53 -7.52 -7.27
N GLN A 41 2.36 -7.44 -7.90
CA GLN A 41 2.21 -7.69 -9.33
C GLN A 41 3.00 -6.69 -10.19
N ARG A 42 3.15 -5.45 -9.73
CA ARG A 42 3.97 -4.40 -10.38
C ARG A 42 5.47 -4.53 -10.08
N GLY A 43 5.88 -5.55 -9.34
CA GLY A 43 7.29 -5.77 -9.00
C GLY A 43 7.82 -4.88 -7.87
N VAL A 44 6.95 -4.18 -7.14
CA VAL A 44 7.35 -3.40 -5.96
C VAL A 44 7.73 -4.37 -4.84
N GLN A 45 9.00 -4.40 -4.48
CA GLN A 45 9.54 -5.31 -3.45
C GLN A 45 9.70 -4.66 -2.07
N VAL A 46 9.33 -3.38 -1.94
CA VAL A 46 9.41 -2.65 -0.67
C VAL A 46 8.70 -3.45 0.44
N PRO A 47 9.33 -3.64 1.61
CA PRO A 47 8.68 -4.25 2.77
C PRO A 47 7.37 -3.54 3.11
N ILE A 48 6.32 -4.32 3.38
CA ILE A 48 5.00 -3.79 3.76
C ILE A 48 4.68 -4.31 5.16
N LEU A 49 4.44 -3.41 6.11
CA LEU A 49 3.90 -3.72 7.42
C LEU A 49 2.41 -3.40 7.43
N MET A 50 1.59 -4.44 7.58
CA MET A 50 0.14 -4.31 7.66
C MET A 50 -0.28 -3.82 9.04
N LEU A 51 -1.13 -2.80 9.07
CA LEU A 51 -1.79 -2.32 10.28
C LEU A 51 -3.22 -2.86 10.29
N THR A 52 -3.57 -3.54 11.38
CA THR A 52 -4.92 -4.05 11.62
C THR A 52 -5.42 -3.47 12.94
N ALA A 53 -6.59 -2.84 12.93
CA ALA A 53 -7.33 -2.62 14.15
C ALA A 53 -8.12 -3.90 14.52
N ARG A 54 -8.22 -4.20 15.81
CA ARG A 54 -9.23 -5.12 16.35
C ARG A 54 -10.40 -4.33 16.89
#